data_AF-A0A6A5UHX0-F1
#
_entry.id   AF-A0A6A5UHX0-F1
#
_cell.length_a   1.000
_cell.length_b   1.000
_cell.length_c   1.000
_cell.angle_alpha   90.00
_cell.angle_beta   90.00
_cell.angle_gamma   90.00
#
_symmetry.space_group_name_H-M   'P 1'
#
loop_
_entity.id
_entity.type
_entity.pdbx_description
1 polymer ?
#
loop_
_entity_poly.entity_id
_entity_poly.type
_entity_poly.pdbx_seq_one_letter_code
_entity_poly.pdbx_strand_id
1 'polypeptide(L)'
;MASLNNSTAYQRYLALPGLPRNCPDFDRNLNNEVIVNLHERKCRLKVLGVPCPAFVGTAGALVQHIELRHHLTCAGRGEARRPSTAKILAANAFYEDLMTEHDRVVAEETTAVRERARIQNLQVGNVKLPAIKILDGEDRGDNDLSKMNRLLAIMGKRTPCDTCVLNYDEDIVECKLDFEVNGEGKRVPGGAHCENTR
;
A
#
# COMPACT_ATOMS: atom_id res chain seq x y z
N MET A 1 -41.07 -3.59 -12.21
CA MET A 1 -40.92 -2.83 -10.94
C MET A 1 -39.44 -2.56 -10.74
N ALA A 2 -39.03 -1.30 -10.57
CA ALA A 2 -37.64 -0.98 -10.25
C ALA A 2 -37.30 -1.60 -8.89
N SER A 3 -36.27 -2.44 -8.84
CA SER A 3 -35.78 -3.09 -7.63
C SER A 3 -34.28 -2.82 -7.57
N LEU A 4 -33.82 -2.35 -6.40
CA LEU A 4 -32.40 -2.08 -6.20
C LEU A 4 -31.54 -3.36 -6.32
N ASN A 5 -32.12 -4.52 -5.99
CA ASN A 5 -31.42 -5.81 -6.11
C ASN A 5 -31.07 -6.18 -7.57
N ASN A 6 -31.72 -5.55 -8.55
CA ASN A 6 -31.42 -5.75 -9.97
C ASN A 6 -30.42 -4.70 -10.50
N SER A 7 -30.02 -3.72 -9.69
CA SER A 7 -29.00 -2.73 -10.08
C SER A 7 -27.62 -3.37 -10.08
N THR A 8 -26.95 -3.33 -11.23
CA THR A 8 -25.57 -3.80 -11.38
C THR A 8 -24.62 -3.04 -10.45
N ALA A 9 -24.80 -1.72 -10.30
CA ALA A 9 -23.97 -0.91 -9.41
C ALA A 9 -24.10 -1.34 -7.94
N TYR A 10 -25.33 -1.58 -7.47
CA TYR A 10 -25.56 -2.07 -6.11
C TYR A 10 -24.99 -3.47 -5.88
N GLN A 11 -25.13 -4.38 -6.85
CA GLN A 11 -24.52 -5.72 -6.77
C GLN A 11 -22.99 -5.65 -6.68
N ARG A 12 -22.36 -4.78 -7.49
CA ARG A 12 -20.92 -4.53 -7.43
C ARG A 12 -20.50 -3.94 -6.08
N TYR A 13 -21.25 -2.97 -5.57
CA TYR A 13 -21.03 -2.40 -4.25
C TYR A 13 -21.03 -3.49 -3.16
N LEU A 14 -21.98 -4.43 -3.19
CA LEU A 14 -22.02 -5.54 -2.22
C LEU A 14 -20.84 -6.51 -2.37
N ALA A 15 -20.38 -6.77 -3.59
CA ALA A 15 -19.30 -7.70 -3.87
C ALA A 15 -17.91 -7.20 -3.42
N LEU A 16 -17.73 -5.88 -3.25
CA LEU A 16 -16.48 -5.33 -2.74
C LEU A 16 -16.22 -5.80 -1.29
N PRO A 17 -14.99 -6.24 -0.94
CA PRO A 17 -14.67 -6.66 0.42
C PRO A 17 -14.62 -5.50 1.42
N GLY A 18 -14.41 -4.27 0.93
CA GLY A 18 -14.36 -3.04 1.73
C GLY A 18 -15.25 -1.94 1.16
N LEU A 19 -15.03 -0.72 1.64
CA LEU A 19 -15.64 0.46 1.05
C LEU A 19 -15.10 0.71 -0.36
N PRO A 20 -15.93 1.25 -1.27
CA PRO A 20 -15.46 1.78 -2.54
C PRO A 20 -14.33 2.80 -2.34
N ARG A 21 -13.46 2.92 -3.34
CA ARG A 21 -12.42 3.96 -3.35
C ARG A 21 -13.08 5.34 -3.39
N ASN A 22 -12.49 6.28 -2.67
CA ASN A 22 -13.00 7.64 -2.50
C ASN A 22 -14.49 7.70 -2.05
N CYS A 23 -14.93 6.72 -1.26
CA CYS A 23 -16.28 6.69 -0.74
C CYS A 23 -16.53 7.92 0.16
N PRO A 24 -17.56 8.73 -0.13
CA PRO A 24 -17.85 9.93 0.64
C PRO A 24 -18.37 9.57 2.04
N ASP A 25 -18.21 10.47 3.00
CA ASP A 25 -18.89 10.35 4.29
C ASP A 25 -20.41 10.46 4.11
N PHE A 26 -21.17 10.11 5.15
CA PHE A 26 -22.63 10.19 5.08
C PHE A 26 -23.12 11.64 4.97
N ASP A 27 -24.13 11.83 4.12
CA ASP A 27 -24.90 13.06 4.09
C ASP A 27 -25.67 13.22 5.40
N ARG A 28 -25.96 14.47 5.74
CA ARG A 28 -26.74 14.83 6.93
C ARG A 28 -27.95 15.66 6.53
N ASN A 29 -29.07 15.42 7.20
CA ASN A 29 -30.27 16.22 7.03
C ASN A 29 -30.17 17.54 7.82
N LEU A 30 -31.24 18.36 7.75
CA LEU A 30 -31.32 19.63 8.47
C LEU A 30 -31.24 19.50 10.00
N ASN A 31 -31.58 18.32 10.54
CA ASN A 31 -31.48 18.01 11.97
C ASN A 31 -30.12 17.43 12.36
N ASN A 32 -29.13 17.48 11.44
CA ASN A 32 -27.80 16.90 11.60
C ASN A 32 -27.79 15.36 11.74
N GLU A 33 -28.88 14.70 11.38
CA GLU A 33 -29.01 13.23 11.41
C GLU A 33 -28.39 12.62 10.16
N VAL A 34 -27.71 11.49 10.36
CA VAL A 34 -27.05 10.72 9.31
C VAL A 34 -28.08 10.11 8.37
N ILE A 35 -27.93 10.35 7.07
CA ILE A 35 -28.79 9.77 6.03
C ILE A 35 -28.15 8.48 5.53
N VAL A 36 -28.77 7.35 5.84
CA VAL A 36 -28.37 6.03 5.32
C VAL A 36 -29.17 5.74 4.05
N ASN A 37 -28.50 5.41 2.95
CA ASN A 37 -29.15 5.13 1.68
C ASN A 37 -29.94 3.80 1.73
N LEU A 38 -30.91 3.67 0.83
CA LEU A 38 -31.73 2.47 0.74
C LEU A 38 -30.83 1.24 0.52
N HIS A 39 -31.05 0.21 1.35
CA HIS A 39 -30.28 -1.04 1.38
C HIS A 39 -28.76 -0.88 1.57
N GLU A 40 -28.28 0.27 2.05
CA GLU A 40 -26.87 0.46 2.36
C GLU A 40 -26.45 -0.46 3.52
N ARG A 41 -25.25 -1.03 3.43
CA ARG A 41 -24.79 -2.08 4.35
C ARG A 41 -23.40 -1.86 4.91
N LYS A 42 -22.61 -0.93 4.36
CA LYS A 42 -21.25 -0.65 4.81
C LYS A 42 -21.21 0.69 5.51
N CYS A 43 -20.56 0.75 6.67
CA CYS A 43 -20.37 2.01 7.36
C CYS A 43 -19.32 2.84 6.65
N ARG A 44 -19.68 4.05 6.22
CA ARG A 44 -18.79 4.99 5.54
C ARG A 44 -18.04 5.94 6.48
N LEU A 45 -18.41 5.96 7.77
CA LEU A 45 -17.80 6.88 8.74
C LEU A 45 -16.32 6.58 8.95
N LYS A 46 -15.54 7.65 9.05
CA LYS A 46 -14.13 7.59 9.46
C LYS A 46 -14.01 7.92 10.93
N VAL A 47 -13.37 7.03 11.69
CA VAL A 47 -13.02 7.25 13.10
C VAL A 47 -11.53 7.58 13.13
N LEU A 48 -11.18 8.79 13.55
CA LEU A 48 -9.79 9.28 13.56
C LEU A 48 -9.09 9.15 12.19
N GLY A 49 -9.83 9.41 11.11
CA GLY A 49 -9.33 9.31 9.73
C GLY A 49 -9.31 7.89 9.15
N VAL A 50 -9.59 6.86 9.95
CA VAL A 50 -9.64 5.46 9.51
C VAL A 50 -11.08 5.05 9.19
N PRO A 51 -11.37 4.47 8.01
CA PRO A 51 -12.70 4.01 7.69
C PRO A 51 -13.18 2.90 8.64
N CYS A 52 -14.44 2.99 9.07
CA CYS A 52 -15.06 1.96 9.89
C CYS A 52 -15.15 0.64 9.07
N PRO A 53 -14.67 -0.50 9.62
CA PRO A 53 -14.67 -1.77 8.88
C PRO A 53 -16.03 -2.46 8.84
N ALA A 54 -17.09 -1.85 9.41
CA ALA A 54 -18.36 -2.51 9.58
C ALA A 54 -19.10 -2.73 8.26
N PHE A 55 -19.43 -3.99 8.00
CA PHE A 55 -20.32 -4.45 6.94
C PHE A 55 -21.40 -5.33 7.57
N VAL A 56 -22.67 -4.94 7.42
CA VAL A 56 -23.81 -5.57 8.10
C VAL A 56 -24.82 -6.14 7.13
N GLY A 57 -25.71 -7.00 7.62
CA GLY A 57 -26.68 -7.71 6.77
C GLY A 57 -27.80 -6.83 6.20
N THR A 58 -28.18 -5.74 6.87
CA THR A 58 -29.32 -4.89 6.50
C THR A 58 -29.05 -3.42 6.80
N ALA A 59 -29.79 -2.51 6.14
CA ALA A 59 -29.73 -1.07 6.42
C ALA A 59 -30.16 -0.73 7.86
N GLY A 60 -31.13 -1.47 8.42
CA GLY A 60 -31.53 -1.30 9.83
C GLY A 60 -30.40 -1.65 10.80
N ALA A 61 -29.65 -2.73 10.52
CA ALA A 61 -28.46 -3.06 11.29
C ALA A 61 -27.36 -2.00 11.13
N LEU A 62 -27.28 -1.32 9.98
CA LEU A 62 -26.30 -0.27 9.74
C LEU A 62 -26.64 0.98 10.56
N VAL A 63 -27.91 1.36 10.57
CA VAL A 63 -28.43 2.44 11.43
C VAL A 63 -28.10 2.14 12.90
N GLN A 64 -28.41 0.94 13.39
CA GLN A 64 -28.11 0.55 14.76
C GLN A 64 -26.60 0.58 15.05
N HIS A 65 -25.78 0.10 14.11
CA HIS A 65 -24.33 0.18 14.22
C HIS A 65 -23.86 1.63 14.37
N ILE A 66 -24.35 2.55 13.52
CA ILE A 66 -23.97 3.97 13.56
C ILE A 66 -24.36 4.61 14.90
N GLU A 67 -25.59 4.36 15.35
CA GLU A 67 -26.08 4.91 16.61
C GLU A 67 -25.29 4.40 17.82
N LEU A 68 -25.01 3.10 17.89
CA LEU A 68 -24.34 2.51 19.05
C LEU A 68 -22.83 2.69 19.04
N ARG A 69 -22.18 2.64 17.88
CA ARG A 69 -20.71 2.63 17.76
C ARG A 69 -20.13 4.00 17.44
N HIS A 70 -20.91 4.88 16.82
CA HIS A 70 -20.47 6.22 16.47
C HIS A 70 -21.22 7.31 17.24
N HIS A 71 -22.21 6.95 18.06
CA HIS A 71 -22.99 7.90 18.89
C HIS A 71 -23.66 9.02 18.07
N LEU A 72 -24.12 8.67 16.86
CA LEU A 72 -24.80 9.59 15.94
C LEU A 72 -26.26 9.16 15.73
N THR A 73 -27.17 10.12 15.59
CA THR A 73 -28.57 9.84 15.24
C THR A 73 -28.71 9.63 13.73
N CYS A 74 -29.47 8.62 13.31
CA CYS A 74 -29.79 8.37 11.91
C CYS A 74 -31.22 8.80 11.57
N ALA A 75 -31.41 9.38 10.38
CA ALA A 75 -32.71 9.76 9.88
C ALA A 75 -33.57 8.53 9.52
N GLY A 76 -34.89 8.66 9.61
CA GLY A 76 -35.83 7.68 9.05
C GLY A 76 -36.12 6.44 9.90
N ARG A 77 -35.89 6.48 11.23
CA ARG A 77 -36.38 5.44 12.15
C ARG A 77 -37.88 5.21 11.93
N GLY A 78 -38.26 3.97 11.60
CA GLY A 78 -39.67 3.56 11.58
C GLY A 78 -40.43 3.75 10.26
N GLU A 79 -39.76 4.01 9.13
CA GLU A 79 -40.42 3.92 7.83
C GLU A 79 -40.73 2.45 7.47
N ALA A 80 -41.80 1.90 8.04
CA ALA A 80 -42.32 0.56 7.74
C ALA A 80 -43.06 0.49 6.39
N ARG A 81 -43.01 1.56 5.58
CA ARG A 81 -43.65 1.60 4.26
C ARG A 81 -42.69 1.10 3.20
N ARG A 82 -43.24 0.33 2.25
CA ARG A 82 -42.55 -0.06 1.03
C ARG A 82 -41.90 1.19 0.39
N PRO A 83 -40.61 1.16 0.05
CA PRO A 83 -39.93 2.32 -0.51
C PRO A 83 -40.62 2.75 -1.81
N SER A 84 -40.80 4.07 -1.99
CA SER A 84 -41.38 4.62 -3.21
C SER A 84 -40.43 4.40 -4.39
N THR A 85 -40.97 4.39 -5.61
CA THR A 85 -40.16 4.30 -6.83
C THR A 85 -39.09 5.40 -6.88
N ALA A 86 -39.42 6.62 -6.43
CA ALA A 86 -38.47 7.73 -6.35
C ALA A 86 -37.30 7.43 -5.41
N LYS A 87 -37.55 6.83 -4.23
CA LYS A 87 -36.46 6.42 -3.31
C LYS A 87 -35.57 5.33 -3.91
N ILE A 88 -36.16 4.39 -4.66
CA ILE A 88 -35.39 3.34 -5.33
C ILE A 88 -34.52 3.93 -6.45
N LEU A 89 -35.04 4.86 -7.24
CA LEU A 89 -34.28 5.53 -8.30
C LEU A 89 -33.15 6.39 -7.73
N ALA A 90 -33.41 7.16 -6.66
CA ALA A 90 -32.38 7.95 -5.99
C ALA A 90 -31.25 7.07 -5.43
N ALA A 91 -31.59 5.95 -4.81
CA ALA A 91 -30.60 5.01 -4.31
C ALA A 91 -29.81 4.35 -5.46
N ASN A 92 -30.45 4.00 -6.57
CA ASN A 92 -29.74 3.49 -7.76
C ASN A 92 -28.72 4.49 -8.28
N ALA A 93 -29.12 5.77 -8.45
CA ALA A 93 -28.23 6.83 -8.89
C ALA A 93 -27.03 6.99 -7.93
N PHE A 94 -27.29 6.99 -6.62
CA PHE A 94 -26.21 7.02 -5.62
C PHE A 94 -25.19 5.88 -5.80
N TYR A 95 -25.64 4.63 -6.01
CA TYR A 95 -24.72 3.51 -6.22
C TYR A 95 -24.00 3.60 -7.57
N GLU A 96 -24.66 4.09 -8.62
CA GLU A 96 -24.03 4.32 -9.92
C GLU A 96 -22.90 5.34 -9.82
N ASP A 97 -23.17 6.50 -9.20
CA ASP A 97 -22.17 7.55 -8.97
C ASP A 97 -21.00 7.03 -8.13
N LEU A 98 -21.30 6.33 -7.03
CA LEU A 98 -20.30 5.76 -6.13
C LEU A 98 -19.38 4.76 -6.84
N MET A 99 -19.96 3.88 -7.67
CA MET A 99 -19.18 2.88 -8.40
C MET A 99 -18.42 3.49 -9.59
N THR A 100 -18.97 4.53 -10.22
CA THR A 100 -18.28 5.28 -11.29
C THR A 100 -17.03 5.96 -10.74
N GLU A 101 -17.14 6.60 -9.59
CA GLU A 101 -16.00 7.24 -8.93
C GLU A 101 -14.97 6.21 -8.46
N HIS A 102 -15.43 5.08 -7.91
CA HIS A 102 -14.54 3.97 -7.58
C HIS A 102 -13.73 3.49 -8.79
N ASP A 103 -14.39 3.28 -9.93
CA ASP A 103 -13.74 2.81 -11.16
C ASP A 103 -12.75 3.82 -11.71
N ARG A 104 -13.10 5.12 -11.67
CA ARG A 104 -12.20 6.22 -12.04
C ARG A 104 -10.91 6.17 -11.21
N VAL A 105 -11.03 6.10 -9.89
CA VAL A 105 -9.88 6.07 -8.98
C VAL A 105 -9.04 4.80 -9.16
N VAL A 106 -9.67 3.63 -9.32
CA VAL A 106 -8.94 2.38 -9.58
C VAL A 106 -8.19 2.43 -10.92
N ALA A 107 -8.76 3.04 -11.96
CA ALA A 107 -8.09 3.21 -13.24
C ALA A 107 -6.88 4.15 -13.14
N GLU A 108 -7.00 5.24 -12.38
CA GLU A 108 -5.90 6.17 -12.09
C GLU A 108 -4.77 5.51 -11.29
N GLU A 109 -5.12 4.78 -10.22
CA GLU A 109 -4.15 4.01 -9.42
C GLU A 109 -3.42 2.98 -10.28
N THR A 110 -4.15 2.24 -11.11
CA THR A 110 -3.57 1.22 -11.99
C THR A 110 -2.61 1.84 -13.01
N THR A 111 -2.98 2.99 -13.58
CA THR A 111 -2.13 3.72 -14.52
C THR A 111 -0.86 4.23 -13.85
N ALA A 112 -0.98 4.80 -12.65
CA ALA A 112 0.16 5.26 -11.86
C ALA A 112 1.10 4.11 -11.47
N VAL A 113 0.56 2.95 -11.10
CA VAL A 113 1.35 1.74 -10.80
C VAL A 113 2.11 1.25 -12.05
N ARG A 114 1.43 1.21 -13.20
CA ARG A 114 2.07 0.82 -14.48
C ARG A 114 3.20 1.77 -14.85
N GLU A 115 3.00 3.08 -14.67
CA GLU A 115 4.03 4.08 -14.97
C GLU A 115 5.22 3.99 -14.01
N ARG A 116 4.98 3.79 -12.70
CA ARG A 116 6.05 3.53 -11.73
C ARG A 116 6.86 2.28 -12.11
N ALA A 117 6.19 1.20 -12.49
CA ALA A 117 6.85 -0.03 -12.94
C ALA A 117 7.66 0.21 -14.23
N ARG A 118 7.16 1.02 -15.17
CA ARG A 118 7.88 1.41 -16.38
C ARG A 118 9.17 2.17 -16.04
N ILE A 119 9.09 3.18 -15.17
CA ILE A 119 10.25 3.96 -14.72
C ILE A 119 11.28 3.06 -14.03
N GLN A 120 10.84 2.18 -13.14
CA GLN A 120 11.73 1.23 -12.47
C GLN A 120 12.44 0.31 -13.47
N ASN A 121 11.71 -0.22 -14.46
CA ASN A 121 12.31 -1.06 -15.51
C ASN A 121 13.29 -0.29 -16.41
N LEU A 122 13.04 0.98 -16.70
CA LEU A 122 13.98 1.84 -17.45
C LEU A 122 15.27 2.13 -16.66
N GLN A 123 15.18 2.27 -15.33
CA GLN A 123 16.35 2.42 -14.47
C GLN A 123 17.21 1.15 -14.42
N VAL A 124 16.58 -0.03 -14.46
CA VAL A 124 17.29 -1.32 -14.46
C VAL A 124 17.84 -1.66 -15.87
N GLY A 125 17.15 -1.28 -16.94
CA GLY A 125 17.43 -1.66 -18.32
C GLY A 125 18.70 -1.07 -18.96
N ASN A 126 19.42 -0.17 -18.28
CA ASN A 126 20.64 0.45 -18.81
C ASN A 126 21.92 0.14 -18.03
N VAL A 127 21.88 -0.74 -17.02
CA VAL A 127 23.11 -1.25 -16.42
C VAL A 127 23.60 -2.43 -17.25
N LYS A 128 24.38 -2.15 -18.32
CA LYS A 128 25.27 -3.16 -18.90
C LYS A 128 26.30 -3.50 -17.82
N LEU A 129 26.00 -4.51 -17.00
CA LEU A 129 26.99 -5.11 -16.13
C LEU A 129 28.13 -5.58 -17.05
N PRO A 130 29.38 -5.12 -16.86
CA PRO A 130 30.48 -5.62 -17.65
C PRO A 130 30.57 -7.12 -17.45
N ALA A 131 30.83 -7.87 -18.53
CA ALA A 131 31.02 -9.30 -18.44
C ALA A 131 32.13 -9.60 -17.42
N ILE A 132 31.78 -10.28 -16.34
CA ILE A 132 32.74 -10.75 -15.34
C ILE A 132 33.57 -11.83 -16.04
N LYS A 133 34.76 -11.48 -16.50
CA LYS A 133 35.75 -12.45 -16.96
C LYS A 133 36.29 -13.16 -15.74
N ILE A 134 35.76 -14.33 -15.43
CA ILE A 134 36.41 -15.27 -14.53
C ILE A 134 37.59 -15.83 -15.31
N LEU A 135 38.80 -15.37 -14.97
CA LEU A 135 40.03 -15.89 -15.55
C LEU A 135 40.28 -17.27 -14.93
N ASP A 136 40.32 -18.31 -15.76
CA ASP A 136 40.79 -19.63 -15.36
C ASP A 136 42.33 -19.64 -15.41
N GLY A 137 42.98 -19.74 -14.25
CA GLY A 137 44.44 -19.71 -14.09
C GLY A 137 44.90 -19.81 -12.63
N GLU A 138 46.22 -19.83 -12.42
CA GLU A 138 46.87 -20.04 -11.10
C GLU A 138 46.50 -18.99 -10.02
N ASP A 139 45.89 -17.87 -10.41
CA ASP A 139 45.44 -16.79 -9.52
C ASP A 139 44.04 -17.02 -8.90
N ARG A 140 43.71 -18.27 -8.55
CA ARG A 140 42.37 -18.73 -8.13
C ARG A 140 41.80 -18.12 -6.83
N GLY A 141 42.50 -17.19 -6.18
CA GLY A 141 42.09 -16.58 -4.91
C GLY A 141 41.84 -15.08 -4.95
N ASP A 142 42.23 -14.39 -6.02
CA ASP A 142 42.23 -12.92 -6.08
C ASP A 142 41.00 -12.32 -6.79
N ASN A 143 40.07 -13.15 -7.24
CA ASN A 143 38.77 -12.69 -7.70
C ASN A 143 37.90 -12.22 -6.50
N ASP A 144 38.22 -11.00 -6.07
CA ASP A 144 37.32 -9.87 -6.29
C ASP A 144 36.24 -9.56 -5.25
N LEU A 145 36.49 -9.77 -3.96
CA LEU A 145 35.68 -9.08 -2.94
C LEU A 145 35.74 -7.54 -3.11
N SER A 146 36.90 -7.00 -3.52
CA SER A 146 37.06 -5.58 -3.84
C SER A 146 36.31 -5.16 -5.11
N LYS A 147 36.20 -6.03 -6.15
CA LYS A 147 35.36 -5.72 -7.32
C LYS A 147 33.87 -5.97 -7.05
N MET A 148 33.50 -6.91 -6.18
CA MET A 148 32.13 -7.10 -5.68
C MET A 148 31.69 -5.90 -4.83
N ASN A 149 32.55 -5.37 -3.96
CA ASN A 149 32.27 -4.14 -3.21
C ASN A 149 32.18 -2.91 -4.12
N ARG A 150 33.00 -2.83 -5.18
CA ARG A 150 32.83 -1.81 -6.23
C ARG A 150 31.51 -1.96 -6.98
N LEU A 151 31.06 -3.18 -7.27
CA LEU A 151 29.76 -3.44 -7.90
C LEU A 151 28.60 -3.05 -6.96
N LEU A 152 28.68 -3.36 -5.66
CA LEU A 152 27.70 -2.95 -4.66
C LEU A 152 27.66 -1.42 -4.48
N ALA A 153 28.82 -0.77 -4.56
CA ALA A 153 28.93 0.70 -4.57
C ALA A 153 28.31 1.31 -5.85
N ILE A 154 28.50 0.70 -7.02
CA ILE A 154 27.85 1.10 -8.29
C ILE A 154 26.33 0.87 -8.23
N MET A 155 25.88 -0.17 -7.52
CA MET A 155 24.47 -0.50 -7.31
C MET A 155 23.80 0.30 -6.17
N GLY A 156 24.51 1.25 -5.55
CA GLY A 156 23.96 2.14 -4.52
C GLY A 156 23.59 1.44 -3.20
N LYS A 157 24.06 0.21 -2.96
CA LYS A 157 23.83 -0.53 -1.73
C LYS A 157 25.15 -0.69 -0.98
N ARG A 158 25.53 0.30 -0.18
CA ARG A 158 26.63 0.17 0.79
C ARG A 158 26.04 -0.44 2.07
N THR A 159 26.41 -1.68 2.39
CA THR A 159 26.11 -2.25 3.71
C THR A 159 27.41 -2.19 4.53
N PRO A 160 27.50 -1.35 5.57
CA PRO A 160 28.67 -1.32 6.44
C PRO A 160 28.84 -2.63 7.21
N CYS A 161 30.07 -2.97 7.61
CA CYS A 161 30.30 -4.15 8.45
C CYS A 161 29.88 -3.89 9.91
N ASP A 162 29.62 -4.95 10.66
CA ASP A 162 29.14 -4.86 12.04
C ASP A 162 30.06 -4.03 12.95
N THR A 163 31.37 -4.09 12.77
CA THR A 163 32.34 -3.27 13.54
C THR A 163 32.18 -1.78 13.28
N CYS A 164 31.99 -1.40 12.02
CA CYS A 164 31.87 -0.01 11.64
C CYS A 164 30.45 0.52 11.99
N VAL A 165 29.41 -0.34 11.97
CA VAL A 165 28.09 -0.06 12.59
C VAL A 165 28.21 0.19 14.10
N LEU A 166 28.90 -0.69 14.82
CA LEU A 166 29.06 -0.60 16.27
C LEU A 166 29.84 0.64 16.73
N ASN A 167 30.83 1.08 15.95
CA ASN A 167 31.73 2.17 16.35
C ASN A 167 31.34 3.54 15.80
N TYR A 168 30.63 3.60 14.67
CA TYR A 168 30.37 4.86 13.97
C TYR A 168 28.89 5.09 13.59
N ASP A 169 28.03 4.08 13.66
CA ASP A 169 26.57 4.17 13.44
C ASP A 169 26.17 5.05 12.22
N GLU A 170 25.61 6.25 12.43
CA GLU A 170 25.19 7.16 11.37
C GLU A 170 26.34 7.93 10.68
N ASP A 171 27.53 7.98 11.28
CA ASP A 171 28.71 8.71 10.77
C ASP A 171 29.57 7.87 9.79
N ILE A 172 29.03 6.77 9.26
CA ILE A 172 29.76 5.89 8.33
C ILE A 172 29.79 6.50 6.92
N VAL A 173 30.96 6.98 6.52
CA VAL A 173 31.19 7.58 5.20
C VAL A 173 31.67 6.51 4.21
N GLU A 174 32.69 5.75 4.60
CA GLU A 174 33.23 4.65 3.81
C GLU A 174 33.87 3.59 4.71
N CYS A 175 33.36 2.36 4.62
CA CYS A 175 33.87 1.21 5.36
C CYS A 175 34.94 0.50 4.52
N LYS A 176 36.23 0.66 4.84
CA LYS A 176 37.32 -0.10 4.22
C LYS A 176 37.63 -1.34 5.04
N LEU A 177 37.46 -2.50 4.42
CA LEU A 177 37.82 -3.80 4.98
C LEU A 177 39.22 -4.17 4.49
N ASP A 178 40.22 -4.05 5.36
CA ASP A 178 41.54 -4.64 5.11
C ASP A 178 41.55 -6.12 5.53
N PHE A 179 42.13 -6.97 4.69
CA PHE A 179 42.25 -8.40 4.96
C PHE A 179 43.63 -8.70 5.54
N GLU A 180 43.67 -9.24 6.76
CA GLU A 180 44.88 -9.84 7.31
C GLU A 180 45.11 -11.22 6.70
N VAL A 181 46.37 -11.55 6.46
CA VAL A 181 46.81 -12.87 6.03
C VAL A 181 47.29 -13.62 7.25
N ASN A 182 46.63 -14.73 7.59
CA ASN A 182 47.02 -15.55 8.73
C ASN A 182 48.36 -16.29 8.48
N GLY A 183 48.90 -16.94 9.51
CA GLY A 183 50.14 -17.73 9.41
C GLY A 183 50.11 -18.90 8.40
N GLU A 184 48.95 -19.19 7.80
CA GLU A 184 48.79 -20.18 6.70
C GLU A 184 48.71 -19.52 5.31
N GLY A 185 48.89 -18.21 5.20
CA GLY A 185 48.77 -17.50 3.93
C GLY A 185 47.33 -17.24 3.48
N LYS A 186 46.32 -17.50 4.33
CA LYS A 186 44.90 -17.28 4.01
C LYS A 186 44.42 -15.94 4.52
N ARG A 187 43.69 -15.21 3.66
CA ARG A 187 42.98 -13.98 4.05
C ARG A 187 41.82 -14.33 4.96
N VAL A 188 41.81 -13.77 6.17
CA VAL A 188 40.73 -13.93 7.14
C VAL A 188 39.93 -12.62 7.23
N PRO A 189 38.61 -12.63 6.95
CA PRO A 189 37.75 -11.49 7.23
C PRO A 189 37.71 -11.26 8.74
N GLY A 190 38.05 -10.06 9.20
CA GLY A 190 38.02 -9.70 10.64
C GLY A 190 39.36 -9.39 11.29
N GLY A 191 40.39 -9.02 10.53
CA GLY A 191 41.56 -8.34 11.10
C GLY A 191 41.16 -7.04 11.80
N ALA A 192 41.94 -6.57 12.77
CA ALA A 192 41.57 -5.47 13.68
C ALA A 192 41.49 -4.07 13.02
N HIS A 193 41.48 -4.01 11.69
CA HIS A 193 41.59 -2.80 10.88
C HIS A 193 40.37 -2.65 9.94
N CYS A 194 39.16 -2.43 10.50
CA CYS A 194 38.09 -1.69 9.79
C CYS A 194 38.29 -0.22 10.09
N GLU A 195 38.54 0.61 9.08
CA GLU A 195 38.57 2.06 9.23
C GLU A 195 37.39 2.71 8.50
N ASN A 196 36.73 3.66 9.20
CA ASN A 196 35.78 4.57 8.59
C ASN A 196 36.56 5.75 8.02
N THR A 197 36.79 5.77 6.71
CA THR A 197 37.54 6.85 6.06
C THR A 197 36.60 7.98 5.64
N ARG A 198 36.95 9.22 6.03
CA ARG A 198 36.31 10.44 5.54
C ARG A 198 36.87 10.89 4.19
#